data_AF-A0A4D6NVL7-F1
#
_entry.id   AF-A0A4D6NVL7-F1
#
_cell.length_a   1.000
_cell.length_b   1.000
_cell.length_c   1.000
_cell.angle_alpha   90.00
_cell.angle_beta   90.00
_cell.angle_gamma   90.00
#
_symmetry.space_group_name_H-M   'P 1'
#
loop_
_entity.id
_entity.type
_entity.pdbx_description
1 polymer ?
#
loop_
_entity_poly.entity_id
_entity_poly.type
_entity_poly.pdbx_seq_one_letter_code
_entity_poly.pdbx_strand_id
1 'polypeptide(L)'
;MAGSMSMSMLHLCFFILLGILTRTSDAVHDKCAACKAVAEELEIGLSSERPRNHLDMRYRLDSKGQREGKLIDYTVSELRVVELLDGLCEKMEDYTLKKGTSTNEWIKVNSWDNLTNKQEARAYSKDISSYCGRLLEDTEDELAELIKKGSVKVGGVSKVLCQDLSKHCSPTSVSHAAEVDDDENEEL
;
A
#
# COMPACT_ATOMS: atom_id res chain seq x y z
N MET A 1 -32.41 26.87 43.41
CA MET A 1 -31.22 26.23 42.81
C MET A 1 -31.70 25.24 41.74
N ALA A 2 -32.04 25.70 40.53
CA ALA A 2 -32.60 24.84 39.47
C ALA A 2 -32.01 25.11 38.07
N GLY A 3 -31.26 26.20 37.89
CA GLY A 3 -30.67 26.58 36.60
C GLY A 3 -29.33 25.92 36.25
N SER A 4 -28.64 25.31 37.22
CA SER A 4 -27.29 24.72 37.01
C SER A 4 -27.34 23.33 36.37
N MET A 5 -28.40 22.54 36.64
CA MET A 5 -28.52 21.16 36.16
C MET A 5 -28.85 21.07 34.66
N SER A 6 -29.60 22.05 34.12
CA SER A 6 -29.99 22.08 32.70
C SER A 6 -28.79 22.34 31.77
N MET A 7 -27.90 23.25 32.18
CA MET A 7 -26.74 23.64 31.38
C MET A 7 -25.67 22.54 31.33
N SER A 8 -25.48 21.82 32.43
CA SER A 8 -24.59 20.64 32.48
C SER A 8 -25.09 19.49 31.60
N MET A 9 -26.41 19.28 31.52
CA MET A 9 -27.01 18.26 30.66
C MET A 9 -26.86 18.59 29.17
N LEU A 10 -26.99 19.86 28.80
CA LEU A 10 -26.76 20.36 27.43
C LEU A 10 -25.31 20.17 26.98
N HIS A 11 -24.34 20.45 27.84
CA HIS A 11 -22.93 20.20 27.54
C HIS A 11 -22.62 18.71 27.40
N LEU A 12 -23.18 17.86 28.27
CA LEU A 12 -23.01 16.41 28.20
C LEU A 12 -23.59 15.85 26.88
N CYS A 13 -24.78 16.31 26.48
CA CYS A 13 -25.37 15.93 25.20
C CYS A 13 -24.54 16.40 24.00
N PHE A 14 -23.95 17.60 24.05
CA PHE A 14 -23.08 18.11 22.98
C PHE A 14 -21.78 17.29 22.84
N PHE A 15 -21.14 16.91 23.96
CA PHE A 15 -19.97 16.04 23.94
C PHE A 15 -20.29 14.62 23.45
N ILE A 16 -21.47 14.08 23.79
CA ILE A 16 -21.94 12.80 23.27
C ILE A 16 -22.20 12.89 21.75
N LEU A 17 -22.82 13.98 21.27
CA LEU A 17 -23.05 14.18 19.83
C LEU A 17 -21.72 14.31 19.04
N LEU A 18 -20.75 15.03 19.61
CA LEU A 18 -19.42 15.20 19.02
C LEU A 18 -18.63 13.89 18.97
N GLY A 19 -18.77 13.03 20.00
CA GLY A 19 -18.15 11.70 20.04
C GLY A 19 -18.80 10.66 19.10
N ILE A 20 -20.03 10.89 18.62
CA ILE A 20 -20.67 10.05 17.60
C ILE A 20 -20.17 10.42 16.19
N LEU A 21 -19.78 11.69 15.98
CA LEU A 21 -19.23 12.19 14.71
C LEU A 21 -17.77 11.76 14.44
N THR A 22 -17.06 11.22 15.43
CA THR A 22 -15.65 10.78 15.30
C THR A 22 -15.49 9.30 14.93
N ARG A 23 -16.51 8.65 14.36
CA ARG A 23 -16.33 7.31 13.78
C ARG A 23 -15.59 7.41 12.44
N THR A 24 -14.28 7.63 12.49
CA THR A 24 -13.39 7.35 11.35
C THR A 24 -13.24 5.84 11.22
N SER A 25 -14.25 5.16 10.65
CA SER A 25 -14.05 3.79 10.17
C SER A 25 -13.50 3.82 8.74
N ASP A 26 -12.32 4.42 8.55
CA ASP A 26 -11.52 4.27 7.33
C ASP A 26 -10.82 2.91 7.31
N ALA A 27 -11.50 1.86 7.78
CA ALA A 27 -10.97 0.52 7.76
C ALA A 27 -11.21 -0.04 6.35
N VAL A 28 -10.17 -0.03 5.53
CA VAL A 28 -10.16 -0.79 4.28
C VAL A 28 -10.49 -2.26 4.60
N HIS A 29 -11.26 -2.90 3.75
CA HIS A 29 -11.55 -4.32 3.91
C HIS A 29 -10.26 -5.14 3.76
N ASP A 30 -9.98 -5.95 4.77
CA ASP A 30 -8.80 -6.83 4.84
C ASP A 30 -7.49 -6.07 4.54
N LYS A 31 -6.94 -5.42 5.59
CA LYS A 31 -5.70 -4.63 5.49
C LYS A 31 -4.54 -5.42 4.91
N CYS A 32 -4.44 -6.72 5.22
CA CYS A 32 -3.36 -7.54 4.69
C CYS A 32 -3.54 -7.76 3.18
N ALA A 33 -4.74 -8.11 2.73
CA ALA A 33 -5.03 -8.25 1.30
C ALA A 33 -4.84 -6.92 0.55
N ALA A 34 -5.31 -5.79 1.12
CA ALA A 34 -5.13 -4.47 0.53
C ALA A 34 -3.64 -4.09 0.43
N CYS A 35 -2.86 -4.34 1.49
CA CYS A 35 -1.41 -4.13 1.46
C CYS A 35 -0.73 -4.93 0.36
N LYS A 36 -1.10 -6.21 0.22
CA LYS A 36 -0.53 -7.09 -0.81
C LYS A 36 -0.79 -6.56 -2.22
N ALA A 37 -1.97 -6.00 -2.49
CA ALA A 37 -2.27 -5.37 -3.77
C ALA A 37 -1.40 -4.11 -4.02
N VAL A 38 -1.19 -3.26 -3.01
CA VAL A 38 -0.25 -2.13 -3.13
C VAL A 38 1.18 -2.61 -3.38
N ALA A 39 1.61 -3.63 -2.64
CA ALA A 39 2.93 -4.23 -2.79
C ALA A 39 3.14 -4.84 -4.20
N GLU A 40 2.10 -5.45 -4.77
CA GLU A 40 2.12 -5.99 -6.13
C GLU A 40 2.35 -4.88 -7.17
N GLU A 41 1.67 -3.74 -7.08
CA GLU A 41 1.91 -2.61 -8.02
C GLU A 41 3.31 -2.00 -7.87
N LEU A 42 3.84 -1.92 -6.64
CA LEU A 42 5.22 -1.49 -6.42
C LEU A 42 6.21 -2.52 -6.98
N GLU A 43 5.91 -3.81 -6.88
CA GLU A 43 6.70 -4.89 -7.45
C GLU A 43 6.70 -4.89 -8.98
N ILE A 44 5.55 -4.60 -9.59
CA ILE A 44 5.43 -4.32 -11.03
C ILE A 44 6.33 -3.13 -11.39
N GLY A 45 6.28 -2.05 -10.61
CA GLY A 45 7.17 -0.89 -10.76
C GLY A 45 8.65 -1.27 -10.81
N LEU A 46 9.12 -2.02 -9.80
CA LEU A 46 10.49 -2.53 -9.72
C LEU A 46 10.86 -3.43 -10.90
N SER A 47 9.97 -4.31 -11.33
CA SER A 47 10.23 -5.23 -12.45
C SER A 47 10.28 -4.54 -13.81
N SER A 48 9.57 -3.41 -13.94
CA SER A 48 9.49 -2.61 -15.17
C SER A 48 10.58 -1.52 -15.26
N GLU A 49 11.40 -1.39 -14.22
CA GLU A 49 12.47 -0.40 -14.12
C GLU A 49 13.49 -0.60 -15.24
N ARG A 50 13.69 0.46 -16.03
CA ARG A 50 14.69 0.43 -17.12
C ARG A 50 16.08 0.66 -16.55
N PRO A 51 17.12 -0.03 -17.04
CA PRO A 51 18.49 0.28 -16.67
C PRO A 51 18.81 1.76 -16.89
N ARG A 52 19.35 2.42 -15.87
CA ARG A 52 19.76 3.83 -15.92
C ARG A 52 21.26 3.95 -15.64
N ASN A 53 21.84 5.01 -16.19
CA ASN A 53 23.18 5.45 -15.82
C ASN A 53 23.15 6.27 -14.52
N HIS A 54 24.35 6.59 -14.02
CA HIS A 54 24.52 7.47 -12.87
C HIS A 54 23.93 8.87 -13.13
N LEU A 55 23.36 9.47 -12.10
CA LEU A 55 22.89 10.85 -12.07
C LEU A 55 24.09 11.79 -11.92
N ASP A 56 24.32 12.64 -12.93
CA ASP A 56 25.39 13.64 -12.91
C ASP A 56 24.90 14.94 -12.27
N MET A 57 25.21 15.12 -10.99
CA MET A 57 24.88 16.35 -10.24
C MET A 57 26.01 17.38 -10.31
N ARG A 58 26.95 17.27 -11.26
CA ARG A 58 28.09 18.19 -11.40
C ARG A 58 27.76 19.39 -12.28
N TYR A 59 26.88 20.26 -11.77
CA TYR A 59 26.42 21.44 -12.51
C TYR A 59 27.42 22.61 -12.48
N ARG A 60 28.36 22.62 -11.53
CA ARG A 60 29.31 23.74 -11.33
C ARG A 60 30.61 23.47 -12.08
N LEU A 61 31.18 24.50 -12.70
CA LEU A 61 32.54 24.45 -13.27
C LEU A 61 33.51 25.17 -12.34
N ASP A 62 34.69 24.59 -12.13
CA ASP A 62 35.78 25.24 -11.43
C ASP A 62 36.55 26.22 -12.34
N SER A 63 37.53 26.93 -11.77
CA SER A 63 38.37 27.88 -12.53
C SER A 63 39.27 27.23 -13.58
N LYS A 64 39.37 25.89 -13.59
CA LYS A 64 40.13 25.08 -14.55
C LYS A 64 39.21 24.41 -15.59
N GLY A 65 37.92 24.70 -15.58
CA GLY A 65 36.92 24.12 -16.47
C GLY A 65 36.53 22.68 -16.15
N GLN A 66 36.87 22.17 -14.96
CA GLN A 66 36.43 20.85 -14.50
C GLN A 66 35.06 20.93 -13.84
N ARG A 67 34.24 19.89 -14.04
CA ARG A 67 32.92 19.78 -13.43
C ARG A 67 33.03 19.35 -11.96
N GLU A 68 32.48 20.15 -11.07
CA GLU A 68 32.39 19.87 -9.64
C GLU A 68 30.98 19.43 -9.23
N GLY A 69 30.91 18.45 -8.32
CA GLY A 69 29.68 17.91 -7.75
C GLY A 69 29.76 16.40 -7.54
N LYS A 70 28.61 15.75 -7.39
CA LYS A 70 28.51 14.30 -7.14
C LYS A 70 27.99 13.55 -8.35
N LEU A 71 28.57 12.38 -8.61
CA LEU A 71 28.00 11.38 -9.51
C LEU A 71 27.32 10.31 -8.62
N ILE A 72 26.01 10.11 -8.77
CA ILE A 72 25.22 9.24 -7.89
C ILE A 72 24.70 8.06 -8.72
N ASP A 73 24.89 6.83 -8.24
CA ASP A 73 24.25 5.68 -8.87
C ASP A 73 22.72 5.80 -8.72
N TYR A 74 22.00 5.58 -9.82
CA TYR A 74 20.54 5.62 -9.83
C TYR A 74 19.93 4.67 -8.81
N THR A 75 20.50 3.48 -8.60
CA THR A 75 19.92 2.45 -7.70
C THR A 75 19.80 2.91 -6.25
N VAL A 76 20.68 3.83 -5.84
CA VAL A 76 20.75 4.39 -4.48
C VAL A 76 20.24 5.83 -4.41
N SER A 77 19.68 6.34 -5.51
CA SER A 77 19.22 7.72 -5.62
C SER A 77 17.83 7.93 -5.03
N GLU A 78 17.58 9.13 -4.51
CA GLU A 78 16.22 9.55 -4.12
C GLU A 78 15.28 9.63 -5.32
N LEU A 79 15.81 9.96 -6.50
CA LEU A 79 15.02 10.00 -7.73
C LEU A 79 14.36 8.64 -8.02
N ARG A 80 15.08 7.53 -7.82
CA ARG A 80 14.52 6.18 -7.99
C ARG A 80 13.34 5.93 -7.05
N VAL A 81 13.43 6.39 -5.80
CA VAL A 81 12.32 6.27 -4.82
C VAL A 81 11.10 7.04 -5.32
N VAL A 82 11.30 8.30 -5.73
CA VAL A 82 10.22 9.14 -6.28
C VAL A 82 9.59 8.47 -7.50
N GLU A 83 10.39 7.98 -8.45
CA GLU A 83 9.86 7.32 -9.66
C GLU A 83 9.08 6.02 -9.36
N LEU A 84 9.40 5.32 -8.27
CA LEU A 84 8.69 4.09 -7.87
C LEU A 84 7.39 4.37 -7.12
N LEU A 85 7.36 5.42 -6.29
CA LEU A 85 6.22 5.75 -5.44
C LEU A 85 5.24 6.73 -6.11
N ASP A 86 5.71 7.54 -7.07
CA ASP A 86 4.86 8.44 -7.85
C ASP A 86 3.80 7.66 -8.64
N GLY A 87 2.55 8.09 -8.54
CA GLY A 87 1.44 7.42 -9.21
C GLY A 87 1.03 6.07 -8.59
N LEU A 88 1.69 5.59 -7.52
CA LEU A 88 1.43 4.24 -6.98
C LEU A 88 0.00 4.12 -6.43
N CYS A 89 -0.45 5.11 -5.66
CA CYS A 89 -1.78 5.07 -5.06
C CYS A 89 -2.89 5.40 -6.07
N GLU A 90 -2.60 6.15 -7.12
CA GLU A 90 -3.51 6.39 -8.24
C GLU A 90 -3.80 5.07 -8.98
N LYS A 91 -2.82 4.17 -9.14
CA LYS A 91 -3.04 2.83 -9.72
C LYS A 91 -4.00 1.98 -8.90
N MET A 92 -4.13 2.23 -7.60
CA MET A 92 -5.11 1.53 -6.76
C MET A 92 -6.56 1.87 -7.15
N GLU A 93 -6.79 2.97 -7.88
CA GLU A 93 -8.12 3.27 -8.40
C GLU A 93 -8.60 2.26 -9.46
N ASP A 94 -7.70 1.46 -10.03
CA ASP A 94 -8.02 0.36 -10.93
C ASP A 94 -8.39 -0.93 -10.18
N TYR A 95 -8.38 -0.95 -8.85
CA TYR A 95 -8.69 -2.15 -8.06
C TYR A 95 -10.12 -2.16 -7.52
N THR A 96 -10.65 -3.36 -7.27
CA THR A 96 -11.91 -3.54 -6.55
C THR A 96 -11.89 -4.77 -5.67
N LEU A 97 -12.82 -4.84 -4.71
CA LEU A 97 -12.91 -5.95 -3.77
C LEU A 97 -13.81 -7.06 -4.33
N LYS A 98 -13.23 -8.23 -4.52
CA LYS A 98 -13.96 -9.48 -4.74
C LYS A 98 -14.13 -10.18 -3.39
N LYS A 99 -15.37 -10.17 -2.87
CA LYS A 99 -15.72 -10.88 -1.64
C LYS A 99 -15.79 -12.38 -1.93
N GLY A 100 -14.86 -13.14 -1.38
CA GLY A 100 -14.90 -14.61 -1.41
C GLY A 100 -15.72 -15.17 -0.25
N THR A 101 -15.93 -16.49 -0.25
CA THR A 101 -16.58 -17.21 0.86
C THR A 101 -15.67 -17.34 2.07
N SER A 102 -14.35 -17.50 1.85
CA SER A 102 -13.33 -17.66 2.89
C SER A 102 -12.41 -16.44 3.03
N THR A 103 -12.03 -15.82 1.92
CA THR A 103 -11.05 -14.72 1.89
C THR A 103 -11.47 -13.64 0.90
N ASN A 104 -11.26 -12.38 1.28
CA ASN A 104 -11.44 -11.26 0.36
C ASN A 104 -10.20 -11.10 -0.52
N GLU A 105 -10.41 -10.69 -1.76
CA GLU A 105 -9.35 -10.50 -2.73
C GLU A 105 -9.49 -9.13 -3.39
N TRP A 106 -8.40 -8.38 -3.50
CA TRP A 106 -8.35 -7.14 -4.25
C TRP A 106 -7.87 -7.45 -5.67
N ILE A 107 -8.72 -7.19 -6.66
CA ILE A 107 -8.45 -7.52 -8.06
C ILE A 107 -8.40 -6.27 -8.92
N LYS A 108 -7.51 -6.26 -9.91
CA LYS A 108 -7.43 -5.18 -10.90
C LYS A 108 -8.55 -5.31 -11.94
N VAL A 109 -9.25 -4.22 -12.20
CA VAL A 109 -10.41 -4.13 -13.09
C VAL A 109 -9.92 -3.69 -14.49
N ASN A 110 -9.95 -4.62 -15.44
CA ASN A 110 -9.57 -4.32 -16.83
C ASN A 110 -10.68 -3.58 -17.61
N SER A 111 -11.95 -3.78 -17.22
CA SER A 111 -13.10 -3.09 -17.82
C SER A 111 -14.17 -2.86 -16.78
N TRP A 112 -14.36 -1.59 -16.41
CA TRP A 112 -15.39 -1.16 -15.47
C TRP A 112 -16.81 -1.39 -16.01
N ASP A 113 -16.97 -1.54 -17.32
CA ASP A 113 -18.26 -1.75 -17.94
C ASP A 113 -18.86 -3.13 -17.73
N ASN A 114 -17.99 -4.11 -17.46
CA ASN A 114 -18.39 -5.51 -17.27
C ASN A 114 -18.82 -5.83 -15.82
N LEU A 115 -18.77 -4.85 -14.91
CA LEU A 115 -19.11 -5.04 -13.51
C LEU A 115 -20.62 -4.87 -13.26
N THR A 116 -21.23 -5.85 -12.60
CA THR A 116 -22.65 -5.84 -12.24
C THR A 116 -23.00 -4.70 -11.29
N ASN A 117 -22.14 -4.39 -10.32
CA ASN A 117 -22.33 -3.29 -9.36
C ASN A 117 -21.17 -2.29 -9.45
N LYS A 118 -21.23 -1.39 -10.44
CA LYS A 118 -20.18 -0.38 -10.66
C LYS A 118 -20.02 0.58 -9.48
N GLN A 119 -21.11 0.95 -8.82
CA GLN A 119 -21.06 1.95 -7.74
C GLN A 119 -20.32 1.39 -6.51
N GLU A 120 -20.65 0.17 -6.09
CA GLU A 120 -19.94 -0.50 -5.00
C GLU A 120 -18.47 -0.74 -5.36
N ALA A 121 -18.20 -1.19 -6.60
CA ALA A 121 -16.83 -1.43 -7.05
C ALA A 121 -15.97 -0.15 -7.03
N ARG A 122 -16.56 0.99 -7.42
CA ARG A 122 -15.92 2.31 -7.38
C ARG A 122 -15.73 2.84 -5.95
N ALA A 123 -16.61 2.49 -5.01
CA ALA A 123 -16.39 2.79 -3.60
C ALA A 123 -15.15 2.04 -3.10
N TYR A 124 -15.03 0.74 -3.40
CA TYR A 124 -13.85 -0.04 -3.02
C TYR A 124 -12.54 0.48 -3.62
N SER A 125 -12.55 0.87 -4.90
CA SER A 125 -11.42 1.52 -5.57
C SER A 125 -10.92 2.76 -4.81
N LYS A 126 -11.84 3.63 -4.37
CA LYS A 126 -11.49 4.80 -3.56
C LYS A 126 -10.96 4.42 -2.18
N ASP A 127 -11.55 3.40 -1.55
CA ASP A 127 -11.13 2.93 -0.23
C ASP A 127 -9.69 2.40 -0.24
N ILE A 128 -9.31 1.61 -1.25
CA ILE A 128 -7.93 1.10 -1.37
C ILE A 128 -6.94 2.19 -1.78
N SER A 129 -7.34 3.14 -2.64
CA SER A 129 -6.51 4.31 -2.95
C SER A 129 -6.23 5.18 -1.70
N SER A 130 -7.27 5.47 -0.91
CA SER A 130 -7.12 6.15 0.39
C SER A 130 -6.28 5.36 1.39
N TYR A 131 -6.42 4.03 1.41
CA TYR A 131 -5.57 3.16 2.22
C TYR A 131 -4.10 3.22 1.80
N CYS A 132 -3.81 3.21 0.49
CA CYS A 132 -2.45 3.33 -0.02
C CYS A 132 -1.82 4.65 0.42
N GLY A 133 -2.55 5.77 0.33
CA GLY A 133 -2.05 7.08 0.79
C GLY A 133 -1.61 7.04 2.25
N ARG A 134 -2.46 6.48 3.14
CA ARG A 134 -2.12 6.33 4.57
C ARG A 134 -0.97 5.35 4.81
N LEU A 135 -0.93 4.26 4.06
CA LEU A 135 0.17 3.29 4.13
C LEU A 135 1.51 3.95 3.79
N LEU A 136 1.57 4.76 2.74
CA LEU A 136 2.79 5.48 2.37
C LEU A 136 3.10 6.61 3.35
N GLU A 137 2.11 7.35 3.82
CA GLU A 137 2.31 8.37 4.88
C GLU A 137 3.02 7.78 6.11
N ASP A 138 2.64 6.56 6.52
CA ASP A 138 3.23 5.87 7.67
C ASP A 138 4.59 5.22 7.38
N THR A 139 4.91 4.87 6.12
CA THR A 139 6.04 3.97 5.80
C THR A 139 7.07 4.52 4.80
N GLU A 140 6.81 5.64 4.14
CA GLU A 140 7.62 6.17 3.03
C GLU A 140 9.08 6.36 3.41
N ASP A 141 9.38 6.95 4.57
CA ASP A 141 10.75 7.24 5.00
C ASP A 141 11.59 5.95 5.15
N GLU A 142 11.05 4.95 5.85
CA GLU A 142 11.74 3.67 6.05
C GLU A 142 11.81 2.85 4.75
N LEU A 143 10.74 2.86 3.95
CA LEU A 143 10.69 2.21 2.66
C LEU A 143 11.72 2.80 1.68
N ALA A 144 11.84 4.13 1.63
CA ALA A 144 12.80 4.85 0.81
C ALA A 144 14.25 4.46 1.16
N GLU A 145 14.57 4.37 2.45
CA GLU A 145 15.88 3.91 2.91
C GLU A 145 16.16 2.46 2.50
N LEU A 146 15.17 1.57 2.59
CA LEU A 146 15.32 0.17 2.19
C LEU A 146 15.45 0.02 0.67
N ILE A 147 14.76 0.83 -0.13
CA ILE A 147 14.91 0.87 -1.59
C ILE A 147 16.33 1.32 -1.96
N LYS A 148 16.82 2.42 -1.36
CA LYS A 148 18.18 2.93 -1.61
C LYS A 148 19.28 1.95 -1.18
N LYS A 149 19.04 1.14 -0.16
CA LYS A 149 19.95 0.06 0.29
C LYS A 149 19.86 -1.21 -0.58
N GLY A 150 18.90 -1.29 -1.50
CA GLY A 150 18.66 -2.48 -2.31
C GLY A 150 18.06 -3.65 -1.52
N SER A 151 17.46 -3.38 -0.36
CA SER A 151 16.79 -4.38 0.48
C SER A 151 15.39 -4.72 -0.03
N VAL A 152 14.78 -3.84 -0.82
CA VAL A 152 13.50 -4.10 -1.51
C VAL A 152 13.81 -4.62 -2.91
N LYS A 153 13.42 -5.88 -3.18
CA LYS A 153 13.62 -6.56 -4.46
C LYS A 153 12.31 -7.21 -4.92
N VAL A 154 12.22 -7.48 -6.21
CA VAL A 154 11.16 -8.32 -6.79
C VAL A 154 11.11 -9.65 -6.02
N GLY A 155 9.90 -10.08 -5.65
CA GLY A 155 9.57 -11.21 -4.79
C GLY A 155 9.57 -10.91 -3.29
N GLY A 156 10.08 -9.74 -2.86
CA GLY A 156 10.26 -9.38 -1.45
C GLY A 156 9.41 -8.19 -0.98
N VAL A 157 8.73 -7.49 -1.88
CA VAL A 157 8.04 -6.23 -1.56
C VAL A 157 6.95 -6.45 -0.50
N SER A 158 6.11 -7.48 -0.69
CA SER A 158 5.02 -7.78 0.25
C SER A 158 5.53 -8.07 1.66
N LYS A 159 6.66 -8.78 1.80
CA LYS A 159 7.26 -9.04 3.12
C LYS A 159 7.68 -7.73 3.78
N VAL A 160 8.49 -6.93 3.07
CA VAL A 160 9.02 -5.67 3.62
C VAL A 160 7.88 -4.70 3.95
N LEU A 161 7.00 -4.42 2.99
CA LEU A 161 5.97 -3.40 3.17
C LEU A 161 4.85 -3.87 4.12
N CYS A 162 4.38 -5.11 3.97
CA CYS A 162 3.16 -5.58 4.64
C CYS A 162 3.40 -6.29 5.96
N GLN A 163 4.56 -6.91 6.15
CA GLN A 163 4.90 -7.59 7.41
C GLN A 163 5.84 -6.75 8.26
N ASP A 164 6.95 -6.26 7.68
CA ASP A 164 8.02 -5.62 8.45
C ASP A 164 7.68 -4.16 8.80
N LEU A 165 7.28 -3.35 7.82
CA LEU A 165 6.99 -1.92 8.00
C LEU A 165 5.58 -1.69 8.57
N SER A 166 4.52 -1.97 7.79
CA SER A 166 3.15 -1.65 8.19
C SER A 166 2.52 -2.62 9.19
N LYS A 167 3.06 -3.84 9.31
CA LYS A 167 2.55 -4.91 10.18
C LYS A 167 1.07 -5.24 9.94
N HIS A 168 0.58 -4.99 8.73
CA HIS A 168 -0.80 -5.30 8.34
C HIS A 168 -1.01 -6.79 8.04
N CYS A 169 0.06 -7.51 7.73
CA CYS A 169 0.06 -8.96 7.58
C CYS A 169 0.83 -9.61 8.73
N SER A 170 0.28 -10.69 9.29
CA SER A 170 1.03 -11.54 10.20
C SER A 170 2.15 -12.27 9.45
N PRO A 171 3.32 -12.49 10.09
CA PRO A 171 4.33 -13.37 9.53
C PRO A 171 3.73 -14.76 9.39
N THR A 172 3.88 -15.36 8.21
CA THR A 172 3.41 -16.72 7.98
C THR A 172 4.22 -17.66 8.87
N SER A 173 3.64 -18.11 9.99
CA SER A 173 4.08 -19.38 10.57
C SER A 173 3.74 -20.43 9.55
N VAL A 174 4.74 -21.16 9.05
CA VAL A 174 4.54 -22.30 8.14
C VAL A 174 3.68 -23.34 8.86
N SER A 175 2.37 -23.21 8.81
CA SER A 175 1.43 -24.27 9.16
C SER A 175 1.28 -25.14 7.92
N HIS A 176 1.59 -26.41 8.12
CA HIS A 176 1.82 -27.44 7.10
C HIS A 176 0.72 -27.50 6.05
N ALA A 177 1.16 -27.63 4.79
CA ALA A 177 0.40 -28.36 3.80
C ALA A 177 0.22 -29.80 4.29
N ALA A 178 -1.03 -30.27 4.34
CA ALA A 178 -1.43 -31.66 4.24
C ALA A 178 -2.86 -31.66 3.71
N GLU A 179 -3.29 -32.46 2.76
CA GLU A 179 -2.69 -33.45 1.86
C GLU A 179 -3.73 -33.59 0.74
N VAL A 180 -3.28 -33.81 -0.50
CA VAL A 180 -4.13 -34.22 -1.61
C VAL A 180 -4.34 -35.72 -1.45
N ASP A 181 -5.54 -36.15 -1.06
CA ASP A 181 -5.96 -37.56 -1.20
C ASP A 181 -6.46 -37.77 -2.64
N ASP A 182 -5.52 -38.10 -3.52
CA ASP A 182 -5.82 -38.85 -4.75
C ASP A 182 -5.72 -40.35 -4.39
N ASP A 183 -6.85 -41.03 -4.26
CA ASP A 183 -6.91 -42.50 -4.30
C ASP A 183 -7.80 -42.91 -5.48
N GLU A 184 -7.20 -42.91 -6.67
CA GLU A 184 -7.60 -43.81 -7.75
C GLU A 184 -6.75 -45.09 -7.62
N ASN A 185 -7.37 -46.19 -7.22
CA ASN A 185 -6.90 -47.50 -7.65
C ASN A 185 -8.06 -48.39 -8.12
N GLU A 186 -7.79 -49.00 -9.26
CA GLU A 186 -8.61 -49.83 -10.13
C GLU A 186 -8.57 -51.31 -9.68
N GLU A 187 -9.54 -52.09 -10.17
CA GLU A 187 -9.61 -53.57 -10.24
C GLU A 187 -10.00 -54.39 -8.98
N LEU A 188 -11.27 -54.82 -8.94
CA LEU A 188 -11.67 -56.22 -9.24
C LEU A 188 -13.15 -56.32 -9.64
#